data_AF-A0A9J6NXV0-F1
#
_entry.id   AF-A0A9J6NXV0-F1
#
_cell.length_a   1.000
_cell.length_b   1.000
_cell.length_c   1.000
_cell.angle_alpha   90.00
_cell.angle_beta   90.00
_cell.angle_gamma   90.00
#
_symmetry.space_group_name_H-M   'P 1'
#
loop_
_entity.id
_entity.type
_entity.pdbx_description
1 polymer ?
#
loop_
_entity_poly.entity_id
_entity_poly.type
_entity_poly.pdbx_seq_one_letter_code
_entity_poly.pdbx_strand_id
1 'polypeptide(L)'
;MKILVLNGSPKGKNSITLQTVLYLEKVYPEHDFTVLHVGQRIKAYEKDFSEAKKALEDAEIILFAYPVYTFIAPYQMHRFIELIKENGVDLKEKFTTQITTSKHFYDVTAHKFIEENCHNLGLKYIRGLSADMDDLQEKKGQIEAESFFEQLLFDIKNDIYVCVSPGVYKEKREIYKPVLENTSKESGLDVVILTNCAEDDTNLRNMIEDFKSTLPYKAREVNLRKTRIDGGCLGCLRCSVTGKCVYKDGFDDFLRNEIQKANAIIYAFTISDHYTHSSLKLYDDRQFCNGHRAVTEGMTVGYLISGDYMAEHNLQTIVEARCEVGGTYLAGVATDEVDTSKSIQNLSQSICYALRNKCTRPKNFYGVGGTKIFRDLIYLMRGMMKADHKFYKKHGIYDFPHKKKGRILMMYIIGLLMNLPSVQKKMKGQMNEFIIAPYQKVIEAAKPKKDKY
;
A
#
# COMPACT_ATOMS: atom_id res chain seq x y z
N MET A 1 -24.20 22.18 10.67
CA MET A 1 -23.56 22.16 9.35
C MET A 1 -24.03 20.93 8.59
N LYS A 2 -24.05 20.97 7.26
CA LYS A 2 -24.36 19.84 6.38
C LYS A 2 -23.10 19.01 6.13
N ILE A 3 -23.00 17.87 6.79
CA ILE A 3 -21.86 16.96 6.72
C ILE A 3 -22.21 15.80 5.79
N LEU A 4 -21.53 15.73 4.65
CA LEU A 4 -21.64 14.61 3.73
C LEU A 4 -20.60 13.54 4.07
N VAL A 5 -21.07 12.36 4.45
CA VAL A 5 -20.24 11.20 4.78
C VAL A 5 -20.07 10.32 3.55
N LEU A 6 -18.86 10.28 2.99
CA LEU A 6 -18.48 9.36 1.93
C LEU A 6 -18.01 8.04 2.54
N ASN A 7 -18.94 7.10 2.73
CA ASN A 7 -18.63 5.79 3.31
C ASN A 7 -18.02 4.85 2.26
N GLY A 8 -16.68 4.74 2.28
CA GLY A 8 -15.87 3.93 1.38
C GLY A 8 -15.88 2.43 1.66
N SER A 9 -16.58 1.98 2.70
CA SER A 9 -16.64 0.55 3.03
C SER A 9 -17.55 -0.21 2.07
N PRO A 10 -17.11 -1.35 1.52
CA PRO A 10 -17.99 -2.23 0.73
C PRO A 10 -19.12 -2.84 1.55
N LYS A 11 -19.04 -2.77 2.89
CA LYS A 11 -20.05 -3.29 3.81
C LYS A 11 -21.24 -2.34 3.99
N GLY A 12 -21.22 -1.14 3.38
CA GLY A 12 -22.29 -0.15 3.50
C GLY A 12 -22.58 0.19 4.96
N LYS A 13 -23.84 0.06 5.37
CA LYS A 13 -24.29 0.30 6.76
C LYS A 13 -23.58 -0.55 7.82
N ASN A 14 -23.03 -1.71 7.44
CA ASN A 14 -22.33 -2.61 8.36
C ASN A 14 -20.82 -2.30 8.48
N SER A 15 -20.40 -1.09 8.08
CA SER A 15 -19.02 -0.63 8.20
C SER A 15 -18.69 -0.30 9.65
N ILE A 16 -17.53 -0.77 10.14
CA ILE A 16 -17.01 -0.42 11.47
C ILE A 16 -16.69 1.07 11.53
N THR A 17 -16.01 1.60 10.50
CA THR A 17 -15.69 3.03 10.40
C THR A 17 -16.93 3.92 10.45
N LEU A 18 -18.02 3.47 9.83
CA LEU A 18 -19.29 4.21 9.87
C LEU A 18 -19.88 4.27 11.28
N GLN A 19 -19.63 3.27 12.14
CA GLN A 19 -20.16 3.29 13.50
C GLN A 19 -19.58 4.46 14.31
N THR A 20 -18.32 4.82 14.09
CA THR A 20 -17.72 6.03 14.69
C THR A 20 -18.43 7.31 14.20
N VAL A 21 -18.78 7.37 12.92
CA VAL A 21 -19.54 8.52 12.36
C VAL A 21 -20.94 8.61 12.97
N LEU A 22 -21.67 7.50 13.02
CA LEU A 22 -23.02 7.46 13.60
C LEU A 22 -23.01 7.74 15.10
N TYR A 23 -21.93 7.37 15.79
CA TYR A 23 -21.69 7.77 17.17
C TYR A 23 -21.58 9.30 17.29
N LEU A 24 -20.75 9.93 16.46
CA LEU A 24 -20.58 11.40 16.46
C LEU A 24 -21.88 12.12 16.07
N GLU A 25 -22.63 11.64 15.07
CA GLU A 25 -23.95 12.18 14.70
C GLU A 25 -24.91 12.20 15.89
N LYS A 26 -24.90 11.13 16.71
CA LYS A 26 -25.74 11.06 17.91
C LYS A 26 -25.27 12.00 19.02
N VAL A 27 -23.96 12.22 19.16
CA VAL A 27 -23.38 13.11 20.17
C VAL A 27 -23.60 14.59 19.81
N TYR A 28 -23.57 14.92 18.52
CA TYR A 28 -23.70 16.29 17.99
C TYR A 28 -24.93 16.44 17.06
N PRO A 29 -26.17 16.32 17.60
CA PRO A 29 -27.42 16.30 16.82
C PRO A 29 -27.78 17.65 16.16
N GLU A 30 -27.08 18.73 16.49
CA GLU A 30 -27.21 20.05 15.85
C GLU A 30 -26.59 20.11 14.44
N HIS A 31 -25.96 19.03 13.99
CA HIS A 31 -25.40 18.89 12.64
C HIS A 31 -26.18 17.87 11.82
N ASP A 32 -26.29 18.13 10.52
CA ASP A 32 -27.04 17.30 9.58
C ASP A 32 -26.07 16.37 8.85
N PHE A 33 -26.11 15.08 9.16
CA PHE A 33 -25.27 14.06 8.54
C PHE A 33 -26.02 13.36 7.41
N THR A 34 -25.48 13.41 6.21
CA THR A 34 -25.97 12.65 5.06
C THR A 34 -24.94 11.59 4.66
N VAL A 35 -25.34 10.32 4.63
CA VAL A 35 -24.42 9.21 4.31
C VAL A 35 -24.60 8.73 2.87
N LEU A 36 -23.52 8.77 2.08
CA LEU A 36 -23.41 8.08 0.81
C LEU A 36 -22.55 6.82 0.94
N HIS A 37 -23.13 5.66 0.67
CA HIS A 37 -22.43 4.38 0.66
C HIS A 37 -21.59 4.18 -0.61
N VAL A 38 -20.59 5.03 -0.84
CA VAL A 38 -19.73 5.02 -2.05
C VAL A 38 -19.01 3.69 -2.25
N GLY A 39 -18.58 3.04 -1.16
CA GLY A 39 -17.95 1.72 -1.21
C GLY A 39 -18.87 0.61 -1.71
N GLN A 40 -20.13 0.62 -1.28
CA GLN A 40 -21.12 -0.40 -1.66
C GLN A 40 -21.74 -0.13 -3.04
N ARG A 41 -21.92 1.15 -3.38
CA ARG A 41 -22.66 1.61 -4.57
C ARG A 41 -21.75 2.04 -5.73
N ILE A 42 -20.44 1.79 -5.67
CA ILE A 42 -19.50 2.28 -6.70
C ILE A 42 -19.93 1.94 -8.13
N LYS A 43 -20.43 0.72 -8.38
CA LYS A 43 -20.92 0.29 -9.69
C LYS A 43 -22.21 0.98 -10.15
N ALA A 44 -23.00 1.51 -9.22
CA ALA A 44 -24.13 2.37 -9.55
C ALA A 44 -23.64 3.77 -9.93
N TYR A 45 -22.68 4.32 -9.18
CA TYR A 45 -22.09 5.63 -9.47
C TYR A 45 -21.27 5.69 -10.76
N GLU A 46 -20.71 4.56 -11.20
CA GLU A 46 -20.12 4.43 -12.55
C GLU A 46 -21.15 4.62 -13.67
N LYS A 47 -22.44 4.37 -13.42
CA LYS A 47 -23.53 4.48 -14.41
C LYS A 47 -24.23 5.83 -14.34
N ASP A 48 -24.47 6.31 -13.11
CA ASP A 48 -25.15 7.57 -12.86
C ASP A 48 -24.56 8.22 -11.60
N PHE A 49 -23.91 9.37 -11.80
CA PHE A 49 -23.26 10.15 -10.76
C PHE A 49 -24.11 11.33 -10.25
N SER A 50 -25.32 11.52 -10.79
CA SER A 50 -26.15 12.71 -10.53
C SER A 50 -26.49 12.90 -9.04
N GLU A 51 -26.89 11.82 -8.36
CA GLU A 51 -27.17 11.83 -6.91
C GLU A 51 -25.93 12.25 -6.10
N ALA A 52 -24.78 11.65 -6.41
CA ALA A 52 -23.53 11.93 -5.70
C ALA A 52 -23.06 13.37 -5.95
N LYS A 53 -23.15 13.84 -7.19
CA LYS A 53 -22.82 15.23 -7.56
C LYS A 53 -23.64 16.23 -6.77
N LYS A 54 -24.96 16.06 -6.76
CA LYS A 54 -25.85 16.96 -6.00
C LYS A 54 -25.50 16.98 -4.51
N ALA A 55 -25.32 15.81 -3.91
CA ALA A 55 -24.96 15.73 -2.49
C ALA A 55 -23.61 16.38 -2.16
N LEU A 56 -22.62 16.23 -3.04
CA LEU A 56 -21.30 16.86 -2.93
C LEU A 56 -21.37 18.39 -3.02
N GLU A 57 -22.19 18.92 -3.94
CA GLU A 57 -22.41 20.36 -4.11
C GLU A 57 -23.16 20.96 -2.92
N ASP A 58 -24.18 20.26 -2.41
CA ASP A 58 -25.03 20.68 -1.28
C ASP A 58 -24.30 20.64 0.09
N ALA A 59 -23.19 19.90 0.20
CA ALA A 59 -22.46 19.69 1.45
C ALA A 59 -21.64 20.93 1.88
N GLU A 60 -21.59 21.22 3.18
CA GLU A 60 -20.65 22.21 3.74
C GLU A 60 -19.32 21.54 4.12
N ILE A 61 -19.38 20.29 4.56
CA ILE A 61 -18.22 19.49 4.97
C ILE A 61 -18.29 18.13 4.30
N ILE A 62 -17.16 17.66 3.78
CA ILE A 62 -17.01 16.30 3.25
C ILE A 62 -16.21 15.45 4.26
N LEU A 63 -16.78 14.33 4.68
CA LEU A 63 -16.16 13.39 5.60
C LEU A 63 -15.90 12.05 4.90
N PHE A 64 -14.64 11.75 4.61
CA PHE A 64 -14.24 10.45 4.06
C PHE A 64 -14.20 9.40 5.17
N ALA A 65 -15.07 8.38 5.13
CA ALA A 65 -15.12 7.32 6.14
C ALA A 65 -14.85 5.95 5.52
N TYR A 66 -13.68 5.35 5.77
CA TYR A 66 -13.29 4.13 5.05
C TYR A 66 -12.30 3.21 5.82
N PRO A 67 -12.31 1.89 5.54
CA PRO A 67 -11.30 0.98 6.08
C PRO A 67 -10.00 1.03 5.24
N VAL A 68 -8.85 0.63 5.82
CA VAL A 68 -7.57 0.59 5.09
C VAL A 68 -7.35 -0.80 4.47
N TYR A 69 -7.32 -0.88 3.13
CA TYR A 69 -7.19 -2.12 2.35
C TYR A 69 -5.93 -2.08 1.47
N THR A 70 -5.01 -3.04 1.65
CA THR A 70 -3.74 -3.14 0.92
C THR A 70 -2.97 -1.81 0.90
N PHE A 71 -2.52 -1.36 2.08
CA PHE A 71 -1.69 -0.17 2.30
C PHE A 71 -2.36 1.19 2.07
N ILE A 72 -3.59 1.27 1.57
CA ILE A 72 -4.21 2.55 1.21
C ILE A 72 -5.76 2.44 1.24
N ALA A 73 -6.49 3.47 0.81
CA ALA A 73 -7.95 3.46 0.73
C ALA A 73 -8.47 2.34 -0.22
N PRO A 74 -9.70 1.81 -0.02
CA PRO A 74 -10.24 0.74 -0.87
C PRO A 74 -10.42 1.21 -2.32
N TYR A 75 -10.36 0.29 -3.28
CA TYR A 75 -10.57 0.54 -4.71
C TYR A 75 -11.79 1.42 -4.97
N GLN A 76 -12.87 1.18 -4.25
CA GLN A 76 -14.11 1.91 -4.46
C GLN A 76 -13.97 3.40 -4.15
N MET A 77 -13.12 3.76 -3.18
CA MET A 77 -12.82 5.16 -2.88
C MET A 77 -11.95 5.79 -3.97
N HIS A 78 -10.94 5.06 -4.47
CA HIS A 78 -10.14 5.52 -5.63
C HIS A 78 -11.05 5.80 -6.83
N ARG A 79 -11.92 4.85 -7.19
CA ARG A 79 -12.83 5.03 -8.32
C ARG A 79 -13.84 6.16 -8.09
N PHE A 80 -14.29 6.38 -6.86
CA PHE A 80 -15.18 7.49 -6.55
C PHE A 80 -14.49 8.85 -6.73
N ILE A 81 -13.22 8.99 -6.33
CA ILE A 81 -12.42 10.21 -6.56
C ILE A 81 -12.22 10.46 -8.06
N GLU A 82 -11.96 9.42 -8.86
CA GLU A 82 -11.91 9.53 -10.32
C GLU A 82 -13.26 10.05 -10.87
N LEU A 83 -14.38 9.49 -10.41
CA LEU A 83 -15.72 9.91 -10.85
C LEU A 83 -16.04 11.37 -10.47
N ILE A 84 -15.59 11.86 -9.31
CA ILE A 84 -15.72 13.28 -8.93
C ILE A 84 -15.07 14.18 -9.99
N LYS A 85 -13.85 13.82 -10.43
CA LYS A 85 -13.08 14.57 -11.42
C LYS A 85 -13.68 14.46 -12.82
N GLU A 86 -14.06 13.26 -13.23
CA GLU A 86 -14.72 12.99 -14.52
C GLU A 86 -16.04 13.77 -14.69
N ASN A 87 -16.77 14.00 -13.60
CA ASN A 87 -18.04 14.73 -13.61
C ASN A 87 -17.90 16.24 -13.32
N GLY A 88 -16.67 16.74 -13.19
CA GLY A 88 -16.36 18.15 -13.00
C GLY A 88 -17.07 18.78 -11.79
N VAL A 89 -17.13 18.05 -10.67
CA VAL A 89 -17.74 18.57 -9.43
C VAL A 89 -16.81 19.61 -8.80
N ASP A 90 -17.32 20.83 -8.57
CA ASP A 90 -16.54 21.88 -7.92
C ASP A 90 -16.66 21.76 -6.39
N LEU A 91 -15.52 21.49 -5.76
CA LEU A 91 -15.40 21.28 -4.32
C LEU A 91 -14.50 22.33 -3.65
N LYS A 92 -14.06 23.35 -4.40
CA LYS A 92 -13.12 24.34 -3.90
C LYS A 92 -13.61 25.01 -2.62
N GLU A 93 -12.68 25.27 -1.72
CA GLU A 93 -12.90 25.96 -0.44
C GLU A 93 -13.78 25.23 0.58
N LYS A 94 -14.43 24.11 0.22
CA LYS A 94 -15.16 23.29 1.20
C LYS A 94 -14.18 22.61 2.16
N PHE A 95 -14.58 22.48 3.42
CA PHE A 95 -13.79 21.75 4.40
C PHE A 95 -13.94 20.24 4.21
N THR A 96 -12.86 19.52 4.49
CA THR A 96 -12.86 18.07 4.41
C THR A 96 -12.03 17.45 5.52
N THR A 97 -12.40 16.26 5.94
CA THR A 97 -11.60 15.44 6.84
C THR A 97 -11.85 13.95 6.58
N GLN A 98 -11.24 13.09 7.37
CA GLN A 98 -11.37 11.65 7.23
C GLN A 98 -11.41 10.90 8.55
N ILE A 99 -12.10 9.76 8.57
CA ILE A 99 -12.05 8.78 9.65
C ILE A 99 -11.72 7.43 9.01
N THR A 100 -10.74 6.74 9.57
CA THR A 100 -10.43 5.37 9.16
C THR A 100 -10.42 4.42 10.33
N THR A 101 -10.81 3.17 10.09
CA THR A 101 -10.55 2.08 11.04
C THR A 101 -9.67 1.02 10.40
N SER A 102 -8.60 0.64 11.08
CA SER A 102 -7.69 -0.44 10.66
C SER A 102 -7.13 -1.16 11.89
N LYS A 103 -6.08 -1.98 11.75
CA LYS A 103 -5.24 -2.43 12.88
C LYS A 103 -3.93 -1.62 12.93
N HIS A 104 -4.03 -0.31 12.66
CA HIS A 104 -2.92 0.61 12.38
C HIS A 104 -1.96 0.12 11.28
N PHE A 105 -2.48 -0.68 10.35
CA PHE A 105 -1.71 -1.19 9.24
C PHE A 105 -1.71 -0.16 8.11
N TYR A 106 -0.63 0.61 7.99
CA TYR A 106 -0.44 1.59 6.91
C TYR A 106 -1.62 2.57 6.75
N ASP A 107 -2.23 2.94 7.87
CA ASP A 107 -3.21 4.02 7.91
C ASP A 107 -2.60 5.36 7.50
N VAL A 108 -1.31 5.58 7.79
CA VAL A 108 -0.56 6.78 7.37
C VAL A 108 -0.59 7.00 5.86
N THR A 109 -0.40 5.95 5.05
CA THR A 109 -0.39 6.07 3.58
C THR A 109 -1.80 6.22 3.02
N ALA A 110 -2.79 5.62 3.68
CA ALA A 110 -4.20 5.80 3.36
C ALA A 110 -4.67 7.25 3.61
N HIS A 111 -4.33 7.80 4.78
CA HIS A 111 -4.66 9.18 5.13
C HIS A 111 -4.02 10.16 4.17
N LYS A 112 -2.73 9.96 3.89
CA LYS A 112 -1.98 10.84 3.00
C LYS A 112 -2.54 10.84 1.58
N PHE A 113 -3.00 9.70 1.07
CA PHE A 113 -3.64 9.62 -0.25
C PHE A 113 -4.93 10.45 -0.35
N ILE A 114 -5.79 10.40 0.68
CA ILE A 114 -7.00 11.23 0.72
C ILE A 114 -6.66 12.70 0.86
N GLU A 115 -5.70 13.05 1.72
CA GLU A 115 -5.22 14.43 1.88
C GLU A 115 -4.73 15.01 0.55
N GLU A 116 -3.83 14.31 -0.15
CA GLU A 116 -3.24 14.75 -1.42
C GLU A 116 -4.33 14.94 -2.49
N ASN A 117 -5.27 13.99 -2.59
CA ASN A 117 -6.40 14.13 -3.52
C ASN A 117 -7.37 15.25 -3.15
N CYS A 118 -7.59 15.51 -1.86
CA CYS A 118 -8.38 16.65 -1.40
C CYS A 118 -7.74 17.97 -1.84
N HIS A 119 -6.40 18.08 -1.74
CA HIS A 119 -5.68 19.26 -2.22
C HIS A 119 -5.86 19.47 -3.73
N ASN A 120 -5.79 18.42 -4.55
CA ASN A 120 -6.06 18.53 -5.99
C ASN A 120 -7.48 18.99 -6.32
N LEU A 121 -8.44 18.67 -5.45
CA LEU A 121 -9.84 19.10 -5.58
C LEU A 121 -10.08 20.51 -5.01
N GLY A 122 -9.06 21.17 -4.46
CA GLY A 122 -9.15 22.50 -3.85
C GLY A 122 -9.86 22.52 -2.49
N LEU A 123 -9.95 21.37 -1.82
CA LEU A 123 -10.58 21.26 -0.50
C LEU A 123 -9.65 21.74 0.62
N LYS A 124 -10.23 22.34 1.66
CA LYS A 124 -9.55 22.71 2.91
C LYS A 124 -9.47 21.48 3.83
N TYR A 125 -8.35 20.76 3.76
CA TYR A 125 -8.18 19.50 4.47
C TYR A 125 -7.79 19.70 5.95
N ILE A 126 -8.55 19.07 6.85
CA ILE A 126 -8.27 18.99 8.28
C ILE A 126 -7.89 17.55 8.63
N ARG A 127 -6.85 17.39 9.46
CA ARG A 127 -6.31 16.06 9.82
C ARG A 127 -7.38 15.15 10.38
N GLY A 128 -7.43 13.92 9.85
CA GLY A 128 -8.42 12.93 10.21
C GLY A 128 -8.12 12.10 11.45
N LEU A 129 -9.08 11.26 11.83
CA LEU A 129 -8.96 10.26 12.89
C LEU A 129 -8.54 8.90 12.31
N SER A 130 -7.44 8.34 12.80
CA SER A 130 -7.08 6.94 12.56
C SER A 130 -7.33 6.11 13.81
N ALA A 131 -8.31 5.22 13.75
CA ALA A 131 -8.70 4.36 14.86
C ALA A 131 -8.37 2.89 14.59
N ASP A 132 -8.14 2.13 15.67
CA ASP A 132 -8.25 0.68 15.64
C ASP A 132 -9.74 0.28 15.43
N MET A 133 -9.98 -0.95 14.98
CA MET A 133 -11.32 -1.52 14.80
C MET A 133 -12.14 -1.57 16.11
N ASP A 134 -11.47 -1.64 17.26
CA ASP A 134 -12.13 -1.85 18.56
C ASP A 134 -12.20 -0.58 19.42
N ASP A 135 -11.55 0.52 19.02
CA ASP A 135 -11.38 1.73 19.86
C ASP A 135 -12.71 2.31 20.36
N LEU A 136 -13.73 2.38 19.51
CA LEU A 136 -15.05 2.94 19.87
C LEU A 136 -15.74 2.15 21.00
N GLN A 137 -15.38 0.88 21.20
CA GLN A 137 -15.93 0.05 22.27
C GLN A 137 -15.40 0.45 23.65
N GLU A 138 -14.27 1.17 23.68
CA GLU A 138 -13.61 1.60 24.90
C GLU A 138 -13.87 3.08 25.20
N LYS A 139 -13.96 3.44 26.48
CA LYS A 139 -14.21 4.84 26.87
C LYS A 139 -13.13 5.80 26.36
N LYS A 140 -11.88 5.31 26.28
CA LYS A 140 -10.77 6.07 25.72
C LYS A 140 -11.00 6.42 24.25
N GLY A 141 -11.38 5.46 23.41
CA GLY A 141 -11.60 5.71 21.99
C GLY A 141 -12.83 6.58 21.71
N GLN A 142 -13.86 6.52 22.57
CA GLN A 142 -14.98 7.46 22.54
C GLN A 142 -14.52 8.90 22.80
N ILE A 143 -13.70 9.12 23.84
CA ILE A 143 -13.13 10.45 24.15
C ILE A 143 -12.25 10.94 23.00
N GLU A 144 -11.43 10.08 22.40
CA GLU A 144 -10.58 10.45 21.26
C GLU A 144 -11.40 10.81 20.02
N ALA A 145 -12.52 10.12 19.76
CA ALA A 145 -13.43 10.46 18.67
C ALA A 145 -14.15 11.79 18.91
N GLU A 146 -14.65 12.04 20.13
CA GLU A 146 -15.25 13.32 20.52
C GLU A 146 -14.24 14.47 20.41
N SER A 147 -13.03 14.29 20.95
CA SER A 147 -11.95 15.29 20.88
C SER A 147 -11.55 15.60 19.44
N PHE A 148 -11.50 14.58 18.57
CA PHE A 148 -11.30 14.77 17.13
C PHE A 148 -12.39 15.66 16.52
N PHE A 149 -13.66 15.39 16.83
CA PHE A 149 -14.77 16.12 16.25
C PHE A 149 -14.82 17.56 16.78
N GLU A 150 -14.59 17.78 18.07
CA GLU A 150 -14.49 19.12 18.65
C GLU A 150 -13.35 19.94 18.01
N GLN A 151 -12.20 19.32 17.78
CA GLN A 151 -11.09 19.96 17.07
C GLN A 151 -11.47 20.30 15.62
N LEU A 152 -12.17 19.40 14.92
CA LEU A 152 -12.68 19.66 13.56
C LEU A 152 -13.58 20.90 13.54
N LEU A 153 -14.53 21.00 14.47
CA LEU A 153 -15.43 22.15 14.56
C LEU A 153 -14.66 23.45 14.87
N PHE A 154 -13.69 23.37 15.77
CA PHE A 154 -12.81 24.50 16.10
C PHE A 154 -12.01 24.95 14.87
N ASP A 155 -11.40 24.02 14.15
CA ASP A 155 -10.56 24.31 12.99
C ASP A 155 -11.38 24.95 11.86
N ILE A 156 -12.58 24.43 11.58
CA ILE A 156 -13.51 25.01 10.60
C ILE A 156 -13.89 26.44 10.97
N LYS A 157 -14.27 26.68 12.24
CA LYS A 157 -14.67 28.01 12.72
C LYS A 157 -13.55 29.05 12.59
N ASN A 158 -12.29 28.62 12.70
CA ASN A 158 -11.13 29.49 12.70
C ASN A 158 -10.35 29.46 11.36
N ASP A 159 -10.89 28.82 10.32
CA ASP A 159 -10.24 28.64 9.02
C ASP A 159 -8.83 28.02 9.12
N ILE A 160 -8.69 27.04 10.01
CA ILE A 160 -7.45 26.28 10.21
C ILE A 160 -7.53 24.99 9.39
N TYR A 161 -6.56 24.79 8.49
CA TYR A 161 -6.45 23.59 7.68
C TYR A 161 -4.99 23.34 7.31
N VAL A 162 -4.69 22.12 6.87
CA VAL A 162 -3.36 21.74 6.41
C VAL A 162 -3.10 22.45 5.08
N CYS A 163 -2.07 23.30 5.06
CA CYS A 163 -1.64 23.92 3.82
C CYS A 163 -1.02 22.88 2.88
N VAL A 164 -1.30 23.03 1.59
CA VAL A 164 -0.64 22.25 0.53
C VAL A 164 0.86 22.48 0.65
N SER A 165 1.63 21.41 0.86
CA SER A 165 3.08 21.49 0.69
C SER A 165 3.32 21.70 -0.81
N PRO A 166 3.96 22.80 -1.26
CA PRO A 166 4.16 23.03 -2.68
C PRO A 166 5.02 21.90 -3.25
N GLY A 167 4.37 20.98 -3.96
CA GLY A 167 5.05 19.98 -4.77
C GLY A 167 5.77 20.70 -5.90
N VAL A 168 7.01 20.32 -6.17
CA VAL A 168 7.71 20.76 -7.38
C VAL A 168 7.17 19.90 -8.53
N TYR A 169 5.94 20.18 -8.97
CA TYR A 169 5.41 19.59 -10.20
C TYR A 169 6.16 20.23 -11.35
N LYS A 170 6.90 19.42 -12.12
CA LYS A 170 7.63 19.94 -13.27
C LYS A 170 6.69 20.24 -14.42
N GLU A 171 7.15 21.14 -15.28
CA GLU A 171 6.50 21.51 -16.54
C GLU A 171 6.18 20.30 -17.43
N LYS A 172 5.33 20.54 -18.42
CA LYS A 172 4.88 19.58 -19.43
C LYS A 172 6.06 18.79 -20.00
N ARG A 173 6.05 17.47 -19.78
CA ARG A 173 7.14 16.57 -20.22
C ARG A 173 7.01 16.22 -21.69
N GLU A 174 8.14 16.08 -22.36
CA GLU A 174 8.18 15.49 -23.69
C GLU A 174 7.84 14.00 -23.60
N ILE A 175 7.05 13.52 -24.56
CA ILE A 175 6.73 12.10 -24.66
C ILE A 175 8.01 11.34 -25.00
N TYR A 176 8.39 10.40 -24.14
CA TYR A 176 9.52 9.52 -24.36
C TYR A 176 9.34 8.74 -25.66
N LYS A 177 10.40 8.65 -26.46
CA LYS A 177 10.42 7.83 -27.68
C LYS A 177 11.27 6.59 -27.42
N PRO A 178 10.84 5.39 -27.85
CA PRO A 178 11.65 4.19 -27.73
C PRO A 178 12.97 4.36 -28.49
N VAL A 179 14.09 4.06 -27.84
CA VAL A 179 15.44 4.18 -28.40
C VAL A 179 16.32 2.96 -28.08
N LEU A 180 15.85 2.03 -27.24
CA LEU A 180 16.66 0.89 -26.82
C LEU A 180 16.60 -0.26 -27.83
N GLU A 181 17.77 -0.78 -28.17
CA GLU A 181 17.87 -1.91 -29.10
C GLU A 181 17.29 -3.21 -28.51
N ASN A 182 16.80 -4.07 -29.41
CA ASN A 182 16.26 -5.37 -29.05
C ASN A 182 17.38 -6.33 -28.63
N THR A 183 17.44 -6.64 -27.34
CA THR A 183 18.30 -7.69 -26.78
C THR A 183 17.76 -9.07 -27.14
N SER A 184 18.65 -9.98 -27.54
CA SER A 184 18.35 -11.41 -27.74
C SER A 184 17.73 -12.04 -26.49
N LYS A 185 16.67 -12.82 -26.66
CA LYS A 185 15.94 -13.44 -25.53
C LYS A 185 16.55 -14.77 -25.14
N GLU A 186 16.91 -14.89 -23.86
CA GLU A 186 17.30 -16.12 -23.18
C GLU A 186 16.04 -16.94 -22.82
N SER A 187 16.14 -18.26 -22.92
CA SER A 187 15.08 -19.18 -22.48
C SER A 187 15.13 -19.46 -20.98
N GLY A 188 14.00 -19.81 -20.37
CA GLY A 188 13.94 -20.40 -19.03
C GLY A 188 13.55 -19.45 -17.89
N LEU A 189 13.46 -18.13 -18.16
CA LEU A 189 12.91 -17.15 -17.23
C LEU A 189 11.79 -16.34 -17.89
N ASP A 190 10.74 -16.04 -17.11
CA ASP A 190 9.55 -15.30 -17.52
C ASP A 190 9.34 -14.11 -16.60
N VAL A 191 9.09 -12.94 -17.18
CA VAL A 191 8.77 -11.70 -16.48
C VAL A 191 7.37 -11.27 -16.89
N VAL A 192 6.53 -10.95 -15.92
CA VAL A 192 5.20 -10.39 -16.18
C VAL A 192 5.21 -8.89 -15.93
N ILE A 193 4.80 -8.11 -16.93
CA ILE A 193 4.56 -6.68 -16.83
C ILE A 193 3.07 -6.49 -16.54
N LEU A 194 2.74 -6.18 -15.30
CA LEU A 194 1.40 -5.79 -14.88
C LEU A 194 1.23 -4.29 -15.11
N THR A 195 0.34 -3.92 -16.02
CA THR A 195 0.11 -2.52 -16.36
C THR A 195 -1.35 -2.13 -16.32
N ASN A 196 -1.62 -0.83 -16.19
CA ASN A 196 -2.91 -0.21 -16.44
C ASN A 196 -2.78 0.91 -17.48
N CYS A 197 -1.85 0.77 -18.42
CA CYS A 197 -1.63 1.69 -19.54
C CYS A 197 -2.94 1.96 -20.29
N ALA A 198 -3.29 3.24 -20.47
CA ALA A 198 -4.47 3.65 -21.22
C ALA A 198 -4.23 3.51 -22.74
N GLU A 199 -5.30 3.58 -23.54
CA GLU A 199 -5.19 3.51 -25.00
C GLU A 199 -4.52 4.75 -25.59
N ASP A 200 -4.66 5.90 -24.94
CA ASP A 200 -4.04 7.18 -25.29
C ASP A 200 -2.70 7.45 -24.57
N ASP A 201 -2.34 6.63 -23.58
CA ASP A 201 -1.06 6.74 -22.85
C ASP A 201 0.11 6.24 -23.69
N THR A 202 0.59 7.14 -24.55
CA THR A 202 1.70 6.88 -25.47
C THR A 202 3.03 6.79 -24.73
N ASN A 203 3.22 7.59 -23.68
CA ASN A 203 4.50 7.67 -22.97
C ASN A 203 4.81 6.38 -22.20
N LEU A 204 3.89 5.89 -21.38
CA LEU A 204 4.09 4.63 -20.65
C LEU A 204 4.24 3.44 -21.61
N ARG A 205 3.49 3.43 -22.72
CA ARG A 205 3.63 2.41 -23.76
C ARG A 205 5.05 2.37 -24.32
N ASN A 206 5.61 3.53 -24.63
CA ASN A 206 6.97 3.65 -25.15
C ASN A 206 8.01 3.19 -24.12
N MET A 207 7.81 3.50 -22.83
CA MET A 207 8.67 2.99 -21.76
C MET A 207 8.59 1.46 -21.63
N ILE A 208 7.37 0.88 -21.73
CA ILE A 208 7.16 -0.57 -21.67
C ILE A 208 7.82 -1.26 -22.86
N GLU A 209 7.71 -0.68 -24.06
CA GLU A 209 8.36 -1.18 -25.28
C GLU A 209 9.87 -1.26 -25.10
N ASP A 210 10.51 -0.17 -24.67
CA ASP A 210 11.95 -0.15 -24.45
C ASP A 210 12.40 -1.09 -23.34
N PHE A 211 11.62 -1.21 -22.26
CA PHE A 211 11.90 -2.20 -21.22
C PHE A 211 11.86 -3.63 -21.79
N LYS A 212 10.87 -3.95 -22.62
CA LYS A 212 10.77 -5.25 -23.31
C LYS A 212 11.92 -5.45 -24.29
N SER A 213 12.38 -4.41 -24.98
CA SER A 213 13.52 -4.45 -25.90
C SER A 213 14.81 -4.81 -25.14
N THR A 214 15.12 -4.08 -24.07
CA THR A 214 16.39 -4.26 -23.33
C THR A 214 16.44 -5.52 -22.47
N LEU A 215 15.30 -6.04 -21.99
CA LEU A 215 15.26 -7.21 -21.12
C LEU A 215 15.64 -8.49 -21.89
N PRO A 216 16.64 -9.27 -21.47
CA PRO A 216 17.04 -10.52 -22.12
C PRO A 216 16.10 -11.70 -21.83
N TYR A 217 14.92 -11.48 -21.23
CA TYR A 217 13.96 -12.54 -20.87
C TYR A 217 12.63 -12.31 -21.56
N LYS A 218 11.81 -13.37 -21.62
CA LYS A 218 10.42 -13.24 -22.07
C LYS A 218 9.67 -12.30 -21.14
N ALA A 219 9.10 -11.24 -21.70
CA ALA A 219 8.27 -10.27 -20.99
C ALA A 219 6.82 -10.34 -21.49
N ARG A 220 5.92 -10.92 -20.68
CA ARG A 220 4.48 -10.96 -20.97
C ARG A 220 3.82 -9.73 -20.39
N GLU A 221 3.04 -9.04 -21.21
CA GLU A 221 2.31 -7.86 -20.78
C GLU A 221 0.87 -8.21 -20.46
N VAL A 222 0.40 -7.74 -19.31
CA VAL A 222 -0.97 -7.94 -18.84
C VAL A 222 -1.54 -6.59 -18.42
N ASN A 223 -2.49 -6.10 -19.23
CA ASN A 223 -3.13 -4.82 -18.98
C ASN A 223 -4.43 -5.00 -18.18
N LEU A 224 -4.43 -4.55 -16.94
CA LEU A 224 -5.53 -4.68 -15.98
C LEU A 224 -6.80 -3.91 -16.37
N ARG A 225 -6.71 -2.92 -17.26
CA ARG A 225 -7.92 -2.27 -17.83
C ARG A 225 -8.67 -3.20 -18.79
N LYS A 226 -7.97 -4.19 -19.37
CA LYS A 226 -8.52 -5.18 -20.30
C LYS A 226 -8.81 -6.53 -19.61
N THR A 227 -8.37 -6.69 -18.37
CA THR A 227 -8.64 -7.90 -17.57
C THR A 227 -9.99 -7.81 -16.89
N ARG A 228 -10.80 -8.87 -17.01
CA ARG A 228 -12.08 -8.95 -16.32
C ARG A 228 -11.89 -9.11 -14.81
N ILE A 229 -12.27 -8.10 -14.05
CA ILE A 229 -12.37 -8.14 -12.59
C ILE A 229 -13.69 -7.47 -12.20
N ASP A 230 -14.68 -8.26 -11.74
CA ASP A 230 -16.07 -7.80 -11.67
C ASP A 230 -16.31 -6.75 -10.55
N GLY A 231 -15.39 -6.63 -9.59
CA GLY A 231 -15.44 -5.64 -8.51
C GLY A 231 -14.35 -5.83 -7.45
N GLY A 232 -14.21 -4.89 -6.53
CA GLY A 232 -13.21 -4.90 -5.45
C GLY A 232 -13.55 -5.85 -4.29
N CYS A 233 -12.66 -5.93 -3.29
CA CYS A 233 -12.91 -6.73 -2.10
C CYS A 233 -14.20 -6.29 -1.39
N LEU A 234 -15.03 -7.27 -0.97
CA LEU A 234 -16.30 -7.00 -0.28
C LEU A 234 -16.16 -6.96 1.25
N GLY A 235 -14.98 -7.29 1.79
CA GLY A 235 -14.79 -7.45 3.24
C GLY A 235 -15.63 -8.58 3.87
N CYS A 236 -16.19 -9.49 3.06
CA CYS A 236 -17.15 -10.51 3.50
C CYS A 236 -16.53 -11.66 4.31
N LEU A 237 -15.20 -11.75 4.37
CA LEU A 237 -14.43 -12.76 5.08
C LEU A 237 -14.70 -14.23 4.68
N ARG A 238 -15.45 -14.51 3.61
CA ARG A 238 -15.74 -15.89 3.17
C ARG A 238 -14.48 -16.64 2.71
N CYS A 239 -13.46 -15.91 2.23
CA CYS A 239 -12.17 -16.47 1.86
C CYS A 239 -11.27 -16.80 3.07
N SER A 240 -11.58 -16.37 4.29
CA SER A 240 -10.70 -16.54 5.46
C SER A 240 -10.42 -18.01 5.82
N VAL A 241 -11.39 -18.89 5.57
CA VAL A 241 -11.27 -20.34 5.84
C VAL A 241 -10.65 -21.09 4.67
N THR A 242 -11.11 -20.80 3.44
CA THR A 242 -10.79 -21.61 2.25
C THR A 242 -9.73 -20.99 1.34
N GLY A 243 -9.50 -19.69 1.45
CA GLY A 243 -8.68 -18.92 0.52
C GLY A 243 -9.31 -18.68 -0.85
N LYS A 244 -10.61 -18.99 -1.04
CA LYS A 244 -11.32 -18.80 -2.32
C LYS A 244 -12.24 -17.58 -2.24
N CYS A 245 -12.18 -16.73 -3.26
CA CYS A 245 -13.03 -15.55 -3.32
C CYS A 245 -14.51 -15.91 -3.61
N VAL A 246 -15.43 -14.99 -3.30
CA VAL A 246 -16.86 -15.16 -3.62
C VAL A 246 -17.18 -14.84 -5.08
N TYR A 247 -16.33 -14.01 -5.69
CA TYR A 247 -16.42 -13.69 -7.11
C TYR A 247 -16.11 -14.93 -7.95
N LYS A 248 -16.80 -15.05 -9.08
CA LYS A 248 -16.66 -16.15 -10.06
C LYS A 248 -16.24 -15.60 -11.43
N ASP A 249 -15.36 -14.61 -11.42
CA ASP A 249 -14.93 -13.84 -12.60
C ASP A 249 -13.61 -14.37 -13.20
N GLY A 250 -13.08 -15.48 -12.68
CA GLY A 250 -11.82 -16.08 -13.15
C GLY A 250 -10.56 -15.44 -12.55
N PHE A 251 -10.68 -14.43 -11.68
CA PHE A 251 -9.52 -13.73 -11.10
C PHE A 251 -8.56 -14.67 -10.36
N ASP A 252 -9.08 -15.62 -9.57
CA ASP A 252 -8.23 -16.52 -8.77
C ASP A 252 -7.33 -17.39 -9.68
N ASP A 253 -7.85 -17.88 -10.80
CA ASP A 253 -7.08 -18.69 -11.76
C ASP A 253 -6.10 -17.82 -12.54
N PHE A 254 -6.53 -16.63 -12.98
CA PHE A 254 -5.68 -15.64 -13.63
C PHE A 254 -4.48 -15.27 -12.73
N LEU A 255 -4.72 -14.92 -11.47
CA LEU A 255 -3.66 -14.55 -10.53
C LEU A 255 -2.66 -15.70 -10.33
N ARG A 256 -3.14 -16.92 -10.11
CA ARG A 256 -2.29 -18.09 -9.81
C ARG A 256 -1.54 -18.61 -11.01
N ASN A 257 -2.15 -18.59 -12.20
CA ASN A 257 -1.60 -19.22 -13.38
C ASN A 257 -0.86 -18.25 -14.31
N GLU A 258 -1.30 -16.99 -14.39
CA GLU A 258 -0.72 -16.00 -15.30
C GLU A 258 0.29 -15.07 -14.61
N ILE A 259 0.09 -14.76 -13.33
CA ILE A 259 0.93 -13.79 -12.61
C ILE A 259 1.93 -14.49 -11.70
N GLN A 260 1.47 -15.33 -10.77
CA GLN A 260 2.30 -15.94 -9.72
C GLN A 260 3.28 -17.01 -10.22
N LYS A 261 3.17 -17.44 -11.49
CA LYS A 261 4.14 -18.36 -12.11
C LYS A 261 5.36 -17.67 -12.71
N ALA A 262 5.32 -16.34 -12.86
CA ALA A 262 6.47 -15.59 -13.37
C ALA A 262 7.64 -15.66 -12.38
N ASN A 263 8.85 -15.34 -12.86
CA ASN A 263 10.03 -15.21 -12.01
C ASN A 263 10.19 -13.79 -11.45
N ALA A 264 9.68 -12.79 -12.18
CA ALA A 264 9.61 -11.41 -11.73
C ALA A 264 8.30 -10.72 -12.14
N ILE A 265 7.90 -9.72 -11.37
CA ILE A 265 6.75 -8.84 -11.68
C ILE A 265 7.28 -7.42 -11.88
N ILE A 266 6.88 -6.79 -12.98
CA ILE A 266 7.10 -5.37 -13.22
C ILE A 266 5.75 -4.67 -13.16
N TYR A 267 5.57 -3.78 -12.19
CA TYR A 267 4.40 -2.92 -12.14
C TYR A 267 4.66 -1.68 -13.00
N ALA A 268 3.92 -1.53 -14.09
CA ALA A 268 4.09 -0.44 -15.04
C ALA A 268 2.86 0.46 -15.09
N PHE A 269 2.98 1.71 -14.65
CA PHE A 269 1.84 2.62 -14.59
C PHE A 269 2.23 4.08 -14.72
N THR A 270 1.26 4.89 -15.11
CA THR A 270 1.34 6.35 -15.04
C THR A 270 0.71 6.79 -13.72
N ILE A 271 1.37 7.72 -13.03
CA ILE A 271 0.86 8.30 -11.80
C ILE A 271 -0.43 9.02 -12.12
N SER A 272 -1.49 8.65 -11.41
CA SER A 272 -2.78 9.33 -11.41
C SER A 272 -3.18 9.49 -9.97
N ASP A 273 -3.68 10.66 -9.60
CA ASP A 273 -4.31 10.88 -8.30
C ASP A 273 -3.39 10.52 -7.12
N HIS A 274 -2.11 10.87 -7.20
CA HIS A 274 -1.05 10.54 -6.21
C HIS A 274 -0.78 9.05 -5.99
N TYR A 275 -1.28 8.20 -6.89
CA TYR A 275 -1.09 6.76 -6.82
C TYR A 275 -0.95 6.19 -8.23
N THR A 276 -2.04 5.65 -8.74
CA THR A 276 -2.22 5.12 -10.09
C THR A 276 -3.71 4.98 -10.35
N HIS A 277 -4.10 4.65 -11.58
CA HIS A 277 -5.50 4.40 -11.92
C HIS A 277 -6.10 3.25 -11.10
N SER A 278 -7.37 3.41 -10.72
CA SER A 278 -8.13 2.55 -9.81
C SER A 278 -8.16 1.07 -10.23
N SER A 279 -7.92 0.74 -11.50
CA SER A 279 -7.80 -0.64 -11.97
C SER A 279 -6.63 -1.41 -11.35
N LEU A 280 -5.51 -0.77 -11.03
CA LEU A 280 -4.42 -1.44 -10.27
C LEU A 280 -4.89 -1.70 -8.84
N LYS A 281 -5.57 -0.74 -8.22
CA LYS A 281 -6.12 -0.91 -6.87
C LYS A 281 -7.18 -2.00 -6.80
N LEU A 282 -7.99 -2.12 -7.85
CA LEU A 282 -8.97 -3.19 -8.02
C LEU A 282 -8.29 -4.56 -8.01
N TYR A 283 -7.21 -4.71 -8.77
CA TYR A 283 -6.37 -5.91 -8.77
C TYR A 283 -5.82 -6.19 -7.35
N ASP A 284 -5.21 -5.19 -6.72
CA ASP A 284 -4.62 -5.32 -5.38
C ASP A 284 -5.64 -5.70 -4.31
N ASP A 285 -6.81 -5.08 -4.31
CA ASP A 285 -7.87 -5.44 -3.38
C ASP A 285 -8.41 -6.84 -3.63
N ARG A 286 -8.40 -7.30 -4.87
CA ARG A 286 -8.84 -8.65 -5.19
C ARG A 286 -7.85 -9.72 -4.77
N GLN A 287 -6.59 -9.37 -4.54
CA GLN A 287 -5.62 -10.25 -3.90
C GLN A 287 -5.91 -10.54 -2.42
N PHE A 288 -6.83 -9.83 -1.74
CA PHE A 288 -7.27 -10.16 -0.37
C PHE A 288 -7.82 -11.58 -0.22
N CYS A 289 -8.18 -12.27 -1.31
CA CYS A 289 -8.51 -13.70 -1.24
C CYS A 289 -7.34 -14.55 -0.74
N ASN A 290 -6.09 -14.08 -0.94
CA ASN A 290 -4.90 -14.66 -0.35
C ASN A 290 -4.75 -14.33 1.14
N GLY A 291 -5.58 -13.45 1.71
CA GLY A 291 -5.44 -12.99 3.10
C GLY A 291 -4.10 -12.29 3.31
N HIS A 292 -3.44 -12.59 4.42
CA HIS A 292 -2.13 -12.07 4.80
C HIS A 292 -1.00 -13.03 4.43
N ARG A 293 -1.22 -13.89 3.43
CA ARG A 293 -0.24 -14.86 2.93
C ARG A 293 0.55 -14.20 1.80
N ALA A 294 1.87 -14.08 1.99
CA ALA A 294 2.80 -13.53 1.02
C ALA A 294 3.04 -14.52 -0.14
N VAL A 295 2.07 -14.65 -1.03
CA VAL A 295 2.07 -15.64 -2.13
C VAL A 295 3.11 -15.36 -3.22
N THR A 296 3.66 -14.15 -3.25
CA THR A 296 4.77 -13.75 -4.14
C THR A 296 6.12 -13.70 -3.42
N GLU A 297 6.21 -14.20 -2.18
CA GLU A 297 7.46 -14.18 -1.40
C GLU A 297 8.62 -14.81 -2.17
N GLY A 298 9.77 -14.13 -2.14
CA GLY A 298 10.97 -14.53 -2.88
C GLY A 298 11.01 -14.12 -4.35
N MET A 299 9.92 -13.59 -4.93
CA MET A 299 9.92 -13.04 -6.28
C MET A 299 10.73 -11.74 -6.36
N THR A 300 11.28 -11.46 -7.55
CA THR A 300 11.86 -10.16 -7.87
C THR A 300 10.77 -9.22 -8.37
N VAL A 301 10.75 -7.98 -7.87
CA VAL A 301 9.79 -6.95 -8.27
C VAL A 301 10.52 -5.71 -8.77
N GLY A 302 10.02 -5.13 -9.86
CA GLY A 302 10.45 -3.83 -10.38
C GLY A 302 9.25 -2.94 -10.67
N TYR A 303 9.51 -1.64 -10.82
CA TYR A 303 8.49 -0.66 -11.17
C TYR A 303 8.93 0.18 -12.35
N LEU A 304 8.00 0.46 -13.26
CA LEU A 304 8.16 1.38 -14.39
C LEU A 304 7.09 2.46 -14.26
N ILE A 305 7.47 3.65 -13.83
CA ILE A 305 6.54 4.69 -13.40
C ILE A 305 6.69 5.91 -14.29
N SER A 306 5.62 6.30 -14.98
CA SER A 306 5.54 7.58 -15.68
C SER A 306 4.92 8.65 -14.77
N GLY A 307 5.56 9.81 -14.66
CA GLY A 307 5.09 10.95 -13.83
C GLY A 307 6.11 11.43 -12.80
N ASP A 308 5.75 12.41 -11.97
CA ASP A 308 6.61 13.03 -10.94
C ASP A 308 6.84 12.12 -9.71
N TYR A 309 7.35 10.90 -9.92
CA TYR A 309 7.57 9.92 -8.86
C TYR A 309 8.43 10.45 -7.71
N MET A 310 9.44 11.28 -7.99
CA MET A 310 10.28 11.88 -6.94
C MET A 310 9.52 12.82 -6.00
N ALA A 311 8.40 13.40 -6.44
CA ALA A 311 7.54 14.25 -5.61
C ALA A 311 6.55 13.42 -4.77
N GLU A 312 6.19 12.22 -5.22
CA GLU A 312 5.17 11.36 -4.60
C GLU A 312 5.73 10.47 -3.46
N HIS A 313 6.10 11.09 -2.34
CA HIS A 313 6.69 10.40 -1.18
C HIS A 313 5.78 9.31 -0.59
N ASN A 314 4.46 9.53 -0.62
CA ASN A 314 3.48 8.55 -0.18
C ASN A 314 3.50 7.30 -1.09
N LEU A 315 3.53 7.51 -2.41
CA LEU A 315 3.65 6.44 -3.40
C LEU A 315 4.98 5.68 -3.26
N GLN A 316 6.10 6.37 -3.04
CA GLN A 316 7.40 5.75 -2.77
C GLN A 316 7.33 4.81 -1.56
N THR A 317 6.68 5.27 -0.49
CA THR A 317 6.44 4.45 0.72
C THR A 317 5.63 3.21 0.38
N ILE A 318 4.55 3.34 -0.39
CA ILE A 318 3.69 2.20 -0.79
C ILE A 318 4.46 1.19 -1.65
N VAL A 319 5.25 1.66 -2.62
CA VAL A 319 6.09 0.83 -3.51
C VAL A 319 7.06 -0.04 -2.71
N GLU A 320 7.78 0.57 -1.76
CA GLU A 320 8.73 -0.15 -0.92
C GLU A 320 8.02 -1.07 0.09
N ALA A 321 7.03 -0.54 0.81
CA ALA A 321 6.29 -1.27 1.83
C ALA A 321 5.62 -2.54 1.30
N ARG A 322 5.04 -2.48 0.10
CA ARG A 322 4.44 -3.64 -0.57
C ARG A 322 5.46 -4.76 -0.76
N CYS A 323 6.67 -4.40 -1.20
CA CYS A 323 7.73 -5.38 -1.43
C CYS A 323 8.23 -5.98 -0.11
N GLU A 324 8.42 -5.13 0.90
CA GLU A 324 8.94 -5.52 2.22
C GLU A 324 8.00 -6.45 2.99
N VAL A 325 6.71 -6.13 3.03
CA VAL A 325 5.68 -6.98 3.68
C VAL A 325 5.42 -8.23 2.85
N GLY A 326 5.43 -8.12 1.52
CA GLY A 326 5.27 -9.24 0.59
C GLY A 326 6.47 -10.19 0.52
N GLY A 327 7.59 -9.86 1.18
CA GLY A 327 8.81 -10.67 1.15
C GLY A 327 9.45 -10.77 -0.23
N THR A 328 9.24 -9.78 -1.09
CA THR A 328 9.80 -9.72 -2.45
C THR A 328 11.05 -8.85 -2.50
N TYR A 329 11.95 -9.13 -3.43
CA TYR A 329 13.12 -8.30 -3.66
C TYR A 329 12.79 -7.15 -4.63
N LEU A 330 12.77 -5.91 -4.14
CA LEU A 330 12.64 -4.71 -4.99
C LEU A 330 13.98 -4.45 -5.71
N ALA A 331 14.02 -4.73 -7.01
CA ALA A 331 15.19 -4.53 -7.85
C ALA A 331 15.43 -3.07 -8.23
N GLY A 332 14.37 -2.27 -8.32
CA GLY A 332 14.46 -0.85 -8.63
C GLY A 332 13.16 -0.27 -9.17
N VAL A 333 13.21 1.04 -9.42
CA VAL A 333 12.15 1.83 -10.04
C VAL A 333 12.77 2.58 -11.22
N ALA A 334 12.23 2.40 -12.41
CA ALA A 334 12.55 3.22 -13.58
C ALA A 334 11.49 4.29 -13.77
N THR A 335 11.93 5.52 -14.08
CA THR A 335 11.06 6.70 -14.27
C THR A 335 11.43 7.47 -15.53
N ASP A 336 10.52 8.35 -15.96
CA ASP A 336 10.68 9.25 -17.10
C ASP A 336 11.06 10.70 -16.70
N GLU A 337 11.71 10.87 -15.54
CA GLU A 337 11.93 12.20 -14.94
C GLU A 337 13.24 12.88 -15.36
N VAL A 338 14.25 12.10 -15.74
CA VAL A 338 15.62 12.60 -16.06
C VAL A 338 16.13 11.93 -17.34
N ASP A 339 16.80 10.78 -17.23
CA ASP A 339 17.24 9.97 -18.36
C ASP A 339 16.46 8.66 -18.37
N THR A 340 15.33 8.69 -19.09
CA THR A 340 14.39 7.58 -19.16
C THR A 340 15.05 6.31 -19.71
N SER A 341 15.85 6.45 -20.77
CA SER A 341 16.53 5.31 -21.41
C SER A 341 17.49 4.62 -20.45
N LYS A 342 18.30 5.40 -19.73
CA LYS A 342 19.23 4.88 -18.72
C LYS A 342 18.50 4.30 -17.52
N SER A 343 17.41 4.92 -17.09
CA SER A 343 16.57 4.44 -15.99
C SER A 343 15.99 3.06 -16.30
N ILE A 344 15.46 2.86 -17.52
CA ILE A 344 14.94 1.58 -18.02
C ILE A 344 16.05 0.52 -18.10
N GLN A 345 17.22 0.88 -18.65
CA GLN A 345 18.38 -0.02 -18.72
C GLN A 345 18.85 -0.46 -17.33
N ASN A 346 18.94 0.46 -16.37
CA ASN A 346 19.35 0.15 -15.01
C ASN A 346 18.37 -0.82 -14.33
N LEU A 347 17.05 -0.62 -14.52
CA LEU A 347 16.04 -1.54 -14.02
C LEU A 347 16.20 -2.93 -14.65
N SER A 348 16.32 -3.01 -15.97
CA SER A 348 16.54 -4.28 -16.69
C SER A 348 17.77 -5.04 -16.16
N GLN A 349 18.90 -4.35 -16.04
CA GLN A 349 20.14 -4.92 -15.51
C GLN A 349 19.99 -5.40 -14.06
N SER A 350 19.32 -4.61 -13.22
CA SER A 350 19.06 -4.97 -11.82
C SER A 350 18.17 -6.21 -11.70
N ILE A 351 17.11 -6.29 -12.51
CA ILE A 351 16.24 -7.49 -12.59
C ILE A 351 17.05 -8.72 -13.00
N CYS A 352 17.88 -8.61 -14.05
CA CYS A 352 18.72 -9.71 -14.49
C CYS A 352 19.70 -10.17 -13.40
N TYR A 353 20.35 -9.22 -12.74
CA TYR A 353 21.27 -9.54 -11.65
C TYR A 353 20.53 -10.22 -10.49
N ALA A 354 19.38 -9.69 -10.08
CA ALA A 354 18.58 -10.22 -8.98
C ALA A 354 18.10 -11.65 -9.26
N LEU A 355 17.62 -11.93 -10.48
CA LEU A 355 17.17 -13.26 -10.89
C LEU A 355 18.32 -14.27 -10.92
N ARG A 356 19.47 -13.91 -11.53
CA ARG A 356 20.64 -14.79 -11.63
C ARG A 356 21.25 -15.12 -10.28
N ASN A 357 21.28 -14.15 -9.37
CA ASN A 357 21.93 -14.29 -8.06
C ASN A 357 20.96 -14.64 -6.92
N LYS A 358 19.65 -14.73 -7.20
CA LYS A 358 18.60 -14.96 -6.20
C LYS A 358 18.71 -13.97 -5.04
N CYS A 359 18.80 -12.69 -5.38
CA CYS A 359 19.02 -11.62 -4.39
C CYS A 359 17.90 -11.59 -3.35
N THR A 360 18.29 -11.37 -2.09
CA THR A 360 17.39 -11.16 -0.95
C THR A 360 17.99 -10.07 -0.07
N ARG A 361 17.16 -9.47 0.80
CA ARG A 361 17.61 -8.46 1.76
C ARG A 361 16.87 -8.61 3.10
N PRO A 362 17.48 -8.22 4.22
CA PRO A 362 16.76 -8.11 5.49
C PRO A 362 15.60 -7.12 5.36
N LYS A 363 14.50 -7.39 6.06
CA LYS A 363 13.35 -6.49 6.13
C LYS A 363 13.74 -5.17 6.81
N ASN A 364 13.33 -4.06 6.23
CA ASN A 364 13.45 -2.73 6.84
C ASN A 364 12.30 -2.48 7.85
N PHE A 365 12.14 -1.22 8.30
CA PHE A 365 11.06 -0.84 9.21
C PHE A 365 9.66 -1.19 8.67
N TYR A 366 9.40 -0.90 7.39
CA TYR A 366 8.13 -1.19 6.71
C TYR A 366 7.77 -2.67 6.79
N GLY A 367 8.72 -3.53 6.41
CA GLY A 367 8.54 -4.99 6.46
C GLY A 367 8.37 -5.51 7.89
N VAL A 368 9.19 -5.05 8.83
CA VAL A 368 9.14 -5.49 10.23
C VAL A 368 7.87 -5.05 10.93
N GLY A 369 7.49 -3.77 10.81
CA GLY A 369 6.29 -3.20 11.43
C GLY A 369 5.03 -3.88 10.92
N GLY A 370 4.83 -3.90 9.60
CA GLY A 370 3.67 -4.54 8.97
C GLY A 370 3.55 -6.02 9.29
N THR A 371 4.67 -6.77 9.22
CA THR A 371 4.66 -8.21 9.53
C THR A 371 4.28 -8.47 11.00
N LYS A 372 4.71 -7.64 11.96
CA LYS A 372 4.37 -7.80 13.38
C LYS A 372 2.88 -7.61 13.66
N ILE A 373 2.28 -6.56 13.08
CA ILE A 373 0.83 -6.30 13.19
C ILE A 373 0.04 -7.53 12.71
N PHE A 374 0.35 -8.02 11.50
CA PHE A 374 -0.34 -9.20 10.96
C PHE A 374 -0.03 -10.48 11.73
N ARG A 375 1.22 -10.72 12.15
CA ARG A 375 1.57 -11.89 12.96
C ARG A 375 0.73 -11.96 14.23
N ASP A 376 0.58 -10.84 14.94
CA ASP A 376 -0.15 -10.79 16.20
C ASP A 376 -1.66 -10.91 15.94
N LEU A 377 -2.20 -10.20 14.93
CA LEU A 377 -3.60 -10.29 14.50
C LEU A 377 -3.98 -11.73 14.10
N ILE A 378 -3.23 -12.36 13.20
CA ILE A 378 -3.51 -13.74 12.75
C ILE A 378 -3.39 -14.73 13.91
N TYR A 379 -2.45 -14.52 14.84
CA TYR A 379 -2.35 -15.37 16.02
C TYR A 379 -3.59 -15.27 16.90
N LEU A 380 -4.09 -14.05 17.17
CA LEU A 380 -5.33 -13.82 17.92
C LEU A 380 -6.54 -14.44 17.19
N MET A 381 -6.66 -14.21 15.89
CA MET A 381 -7.81 -14.63 15.07
C MET A 381 -7.68 -16.03 14.47
N ARG A 382 -6.72 -16.86 14.93
CA ARG A 382 -6.38 -18.17 14.34
C ARG A 382 -7.54 -19.17 14.22
N GLY A 383 -8.59 -19.00 15.03
CA GLY A 383 -9.82 -19.80 14.94
C GLY A 383 -10.67 -19.47 13.70
N MET A 384 -10.68 -18.19 13.28
CA MET A 384 -11.39 -17.69 12.10
C MET A 384 -10.50 -17.73 10.85
N MET A 385 -9.27 -17.24 10.95
CA MET A 385 -8.32 -17.11 9.84
C MET A 385 -7.47 -18.39 9.66
N LYS A 386 -8.14 -19.53 9.46
CA LYS A 386 -7.51 -20.85 9.44
C LYS A 386 -6.48 -21.00 8.31
N ALA A 387 -6.76 -20.42 7.13
CA ALA A 387 -5.87 -20.47 5.99
C ALA A 387 -4.56 -19.71 6.25
N ASP A 388 -4.66 -18.50 6.82
CA ASP A 388 -3.52 -17.70 7.26
C ASP A 388 -2.74 -18.39 8.37
N HIS A 389 -3.42 -18.90 9.40
CA HIS A 389 -2.77 -19.59 10.51
C HIS A 389 -1.92 -20.78 10.04
N LYS A 390 -2.47 -21.61 9.13
CA LYS A 390 -1.74 -22.75 8.54
C LYS A 390 -0.49 -22.28 7.78
N PHE A 391 -0.61 -21.19 7.02
CA PHE A 391 0.53 -20.60 6.31
C PHE A 391 1.60 -20.08 7.28
N TYR A 392 1.21 -19.28 8.28
CA TYR A 392 2.13 -18.65 9.24
C TYR A 392 2.89 -19.69 10.06
N LYS A 393 2.22 -20.77 10.47
CA LYS A 393 2.87 -21.90 11.18
C LYS A 393 3.87 -22.62 10.28
N LYS A 394 3.54 -22.88 9.01
CA LYS A 394 4.41 -23.58 8.06
C LYS A 394 5.68 -22.77 7.74
N HIS A 395 5.57 -21.45 7.63
CA HIS A 395 6.68 -20.57 7.23
C HIS A 395 7.43 -19.96 8.42
N GLY A 396 7.14 -20.37 9.66
CA GLY A 396 7.87 -19.92 10.85
C GLY A 396 7.64 -18.45 11.23
N ILE A 397 6.55 -17.82 10.76
CA ILE A 397 6.28 -16.38 10.96
C ILE A 397 5.96 -16.05 12.43
N TYR A 398 5.52 -17.03 13.24
CA TYR A 398 5.26 -16.85 14.68
C TYR A 398 6.55 -16.83 15.52
N ASP A 399 7.35 -15.78 15.37
CA ASP A 399 8.70 -15.64 15.93
C ASP A 399 8.78 -14.88 17.27
N PHE A 400 7.75 -15.03 18.12
CA PHE A 400 7.57 -14.28 19.35
C PHE A 400 8.80 -14.23 20.28
N PRO A 401 9.13 -13.06 20.86
CA PRO A 401 10.24 -12.93 21.79
C PRO A 401 10.09 -13.85 23.01
N HIS A 402 8.89 -13.99 23.58
CA HIS A 402 8.64 -14.86 24.74
C HIS A 402 8.85 -16.36 24.48
N LYS A 403 8.93 -16.80 23.21
CA LYS A 403 9.28 -18.19 22.86
C LYS A 403 10.79 -18.43 22.85
N LYS A 404 11.62 -17.38 22.79
CA LYS A 404 13.09 -17.46 22.77
C LYS A 404 13.67 -17.46 24.19
N LYS A 405 13.20 -18.37 25.06
CA LYS A 405 13.55 -18.42 26.50
C LYS A 405 15.06 -18.41 26.76
N GLY A 406 15.85 -19.17 26.01
CA GLY A 406 17.31 -19.20 26.15
C GLY A 406 17.97 -17.86 25.80
N ARG A 407 17.51 -17.18 24.74
CA ARG A 407 17.99 -15.84 24.39
C ARG A 407 17.58 -14.80 25.43
N ILE A 408 16.36 -14.89 25.96
CA ILE A 408 15.89 -14.02 27.06
C ILE A 408 16.79 -14.19 28.28
N LEU A 409 17.05 -15.44 28.70
CA LEU A 409 17.94 -15.73 29.83
C LEU A 409 19.35 -15.17 29.59
N MET A 410 19.90 -15.38 28.39
CA MET A 410 21.19 -14.79 27.99
C MET A 410 21.18 -13.26 28.10
N MET A 411 20.12 -12.59 27.64
CA MET A 411 20.00 -11.13 27.78
C MET A 411 19.92 -10.69 29.25
N TYR A 412 19.24 -11.45 30.12
CA TYR A 412 19.25 -11.20 31.56
C TYR A 412 20.66 -11.32 32.15
N ILE A 413 21.40 -12.37 31.79
CA ILE A 413 22.79 -12.57 32.23
C ILE A 413 23.68 -11.42 31.75
N ILE A 414 23.54 -11.00 30.48
CA ILE A 414 24.27 -9.85 29.93
C ILE A 414 23.91 -8.58 30.71
N GLY A 415 22.63 -8.32 30.98
CA GLY A 415 22.19 -7.18 31.77
C GLY A 415 22.79 -7.17 33.18
N LEU A 416 22.85 -8.32 33.85
CA LEU A 416 23.51 -8.48 35.15
C LEU A 416 25.01 -8.18 35.07
N LEU A 417 25.71 -8.69 34.05
CA LEU A 417 27.14 -8.41 33.85
C LEU A 417 27.39 -6.93 33.55
N MET A 418 26.54 -6.29 32.76
CA MET A 418 26.64 -4.86 32.43
C MET A 418 26.40 -3.94 33.64
N ASN A 419 25.79 -4.44 34.72
CA ASN A 419 25.62 -3.70 35.97
C ASN A 419 26.87 -3.76 36.88
N LEU A 420 27.88 -4.57 36.55
CA LEU A 420 29.13 -4.63 37.32
C LEU A 420 30.07 -3.48 36.95
N PRO A 421 30.55 -2.65 37.92
CA PRO A 421 31.41 -1.49 37.62
C PRO A 421 32.71 -1.85 36.89
N SER A 422 33.28 -3.03 37.17
CA SER A 422 34.49 -3.55 36.50
C SER A 422 34.25 -3.86 35.02
N VAL A 423 33.06 -4.35 34.67
CA VAL A 423 32.63 -4.62 33.31
C VAL A 423 32.31 -3.32 32.57
N GLN A 424 31.61 -2.38 33.21
CA GLN A 424 31.36 -1.05 32.65
C GLN A 424 32.66 -0.31 32.31
N LYS A 425 33.67 -0.38 33.18
CA LYS A 425 34.99 0.23 32.97
C LYS A 425 35.75 -0.40 31.79
N LYS A 426 35.64 -1.73 31.58
CA LYS A 426 36.24 -2.44 30.43
C LYS A 426 35.46 -2.25 29.13
N MET A 427 34.13 -2.13 29.19
CA MET A 427 33.27 -1.99 28.01
C MET A 427 33.32 -0.58 27.40
N LYS A 428 33.83 0.41 28.14
CA LYS A 428 34.00 1.79 27.67
C LYS A 428 35.06 1.83 26.55
N GLY A 429 34.62 1.81 25.29
CA GLY A 429 35.46 1.86 24.10
C GLY A 429 35.60 0.55 23.32
N GLN A 430 35.43 -0.61 23.96
CA GLN A 430 35.58 -1.95 23.32
C GLN A 430 34.24 -2.61 22.92
N MET A 431 33.10 -2.04 23.32
CA MET A 431 31.78 -2.63 23.04
C MET A 431 31.50 -2.79 21.55
N ASN A 432 31.95 -1.82 20.74
CA ASN A 432 31.80 -1.89 19.29
C ASN A 432 32.58 -3.07 18.71
N GLU A 433 33.80 -3.33 19.19
CA GLU A 433 34.63 -4.47 18.77
C GLU A 433 33.96 -5.81 19.11
N PHE A 434 33.40 -5.96 20.31
CA PHE A 434 32.65 -7.17 20.69
C PHE A 434 31.39 -7.40 19.85
N ILE A 435 30.66 -6.32 19.51
CA ILE A 435 29.45 -6.41 18.68
C ILE A 435 29.80 -6.83 17.25
N ILE A 436 30.90 -6.32 16.68
CA ILE A 436 31.29 -6.61 15.29
C ILE A 436 32.14 -7.88 15.14
N ALA A 437 32.78 -8.38 16.20
CA ALA A 437 33.64 -9.55 16.16
C ALA A 437 33.02 -10.81 15.52
N PRO A 438 31.73 -11.16 15.75
CA PRO A 438 31.10 -12.28 15.04
C PRO A 438 31.01 -12.05 13.53
N TYR A 439 30.80 -10.81 13.08
CA TYR A 439 30.75 -10.45 11.66
C TYR A 439 32.14 -10.46 11.03
N GLN A 440 33.15 -9.94 11.74
CA GLN A 440 34.55 -9.99 11.29
C GLN A 440 35.01 -11.43 11.06
N LYS A 441 34.70 -12.35 11.97
CA LYS A 441 34.99 -13.78 11.80
C LYS A 441 34.36 -14.38 10.53
N VAL A 442 33.14 -13.96 10.18
CA VAL A 442 32.48 -14.39 8.95
C VAL A 442 33.16 -13.82 7.71
N ILE A 443 33.57 -12.55 7.77
CA ILE A 443 34.29 -11.87 6.67
C ILE A 443 35.67 -12.50 6.46
N GLU A 444 36.42 -12.75 7.52
CA GLU A 444 37.73 -13.42 7.49
C GLU A 444 37.63 -14.87 6.99
N ALA A 445 36.52 -15.55 7.27
CA ALA A 445 36.27 -16.91 6.79
C ALA A 445 35.77 -16.97 5.33
N ALA A 446 35.43 -15.83 4.71
CA ALA A 446 34.98 -15.79 3.32
C ALA A 446 36.14 -16.07 2.37
N LYS A 447 35.96 -17.04 1.46
CA LYS A 447 36.96 -17.39 0.43
C LYS A 447 36.49 -16.93 -0.96
N PRO A 448 37.42 -16.53 -1.86
CA PRO A 448 37.08 -16.21 -3.24
C PRO A 448 36.44 -17.41 -3.94
N LYS A 449 35.37 -17.17 -4.70
CA LYS A 449 34.77 -18.16 -5.58
C LYS A 449 35.78 -18.49 -6.67
N LYS A 450 36.23 -19.75 -6.77
CA LYS A 450 36.94 -20.25 -7.95
C LYS A 450 35.94 -20.42 -9.09
N ASP A 451 36.35 -19.97 -10.27
CA ASP A 451 35.61 -20.02 -11.51
C ASP A 451 34.99 -21.40 -11.76
N LYS A 452 33.74 -21.40 -12.21
CA LYS A 452 33.19 -22.52 -12.97
C LYS A 452 33.37 -22.15 -14.43
N TYR A 453 34.20 -22.95 -15.10
CA TYR A 453 34.57 -22.98 -16.52
C TYR A 453 33.68 -22.18 -17.47
#